data_AF-A0A971DMV4-F1
#
_entry.id   AF-A0A971DMV4-F1
#
_cell.length_a   1.000
_cell.length_b   1.000
_cell.length_c   1.000
_cell.angle_alpha   90.00
_cell.angle_beta   90.00
_cell.angle_gamma   90.00
#
_symmetry.space_group_name_H-M   'P 1'
#
loop_
_entity.id
_entity.type
_entity.pdbx_description
1 polymer ?
#
loop_
_entity_poly.entity_id
_entity_poly.type
_entity_poly.pdbx_seq_one_letter_code
_entity_poly.pdbx_strand_id
1 'polypeptide(L)'
;MKTKLFYSVFVCVIALLAGCGTAQKGLKSETAKRLFGLWEVKAIHNSNEGGYKKMPHGMFKMIIDDGRFVNFMTTAGGAMITVDGTYRLVGDSLYIEEINHSFNRTQVGKDNPLNLKLSGPKFMYLRWFQAVDEFGENQNQWIEEIWQRVELEDMEVSRIDLEQELRALVKDPEVIKKVMD
;
A
#
# COMPACT_ATOMS: atom_id res chain seq x y z
N MET A 1 -19.06 39.71 42.36
CA MET A 1 -19.31 39.31 40.96
C MET A 1 -18.14 39.67 40.04
N LYS A 2 -16.94 39.08 40.21
CA LYS A 2 -15.79 39.34 39.32
C LYS A 2 -15.03 38.09 38.87
N THR A 3 -15.39 36.91 39.37
CA THR A 3 -14.71 35.64 39.02
C THR A 3 -15.36 34.89 37.86
N LYS A 4 -16.60 35.19 37.48
CA LYS A 4 -17.30 34.53 36.36
C LYS A 4 -16.97 35.11 34.98
N LEU A 5 -16.40 36.32 34.91
CA LEU A 5 -16.05 36.97 33.64
C LEU A 5 -14.75 36.39 33.04
N PHE A 6 -13.81 35.95 33.87
CA PHE A 6 -12.53 35.38 33.42
C PHE A 6 -12.67 33.99 32.78
N TYR A 7 -13.58 33.16 33.29
CA TYR A 7 -13.85 31.85 32.68
C TYR A 7 -14.51 31.97 31.30
N SER A 8 -15.34 32.99 31.08
CA SER A 8 -16.00 33.20 29.78
C SER A 8 -15.03 33.61 28.67
N VAL A 9 -13.96 34.35 29.01
CA VAL A 9 -12.96 34.79 28.01
C VAL A 9 -12.00 33.65 27.67
N PHE A 10 -11.67 32.78 28.63
CA PHE A 10 -10.78 31.64 28.40
C PHE A 10 -11.43 30.55 27.53
N VAL A 11 -12.75 30.35 27.65
CA VAL A 11 -13.50 29.37 26.84
C VAL A 11 -13.62 29.81 25.36
N CYS A 12 -13.72 31.12 25.09
CA CYS A 12 -13.79 31.62 23.71
C CYS A 12 -12.47 31.46 22.92
N VAL A 13 -11.30 31.49 23.59
CA VAL A 13 -10.00 31.31 22.93
C VAL A 13 -9.76 29.84 22.55
N ILE A 14 -10.28 28.89 23.33
CA ILE A 14 -10.18 27.45 23.01
C ILE A 14 -11.15 27.06 21.88
N ALA A 15 -12.34 27.68 21.81
CA ALA A 15 -13.30 27.42 20.75
C ALA A 15 -12.84 27.91 19.36
N LEU A 16 -11.96 28.93 19.30
CA LEU A 16 -11.37 29.42 18.05
C LEU A 16 -10.21 28.56 17.52
N LEU A 17 -9.68 27.64 18.33
CA LEU A 17 -8.68 26.64 17.89
C LEU A 17 -9.31 25.35 17.34
N ALA A 18 -10.63 25.19 17.48
CA ALA A 18 -11.38 24.02 16.99
C ALA A 18 -12.01 24.23 15.60
N GLY A 19 -11.58 25.24 14.85
CA GLY A 19 -12.22 25.65 13.61
C GLY A 19 -11.22 26.12 12.54
N CYS A 20 -10.37 25.22 12.06
CA CYS A 20 -9.75 25.29 10.74
C CYS A 20 -9.22 23.90 10.38
N GLY A 21 -10.14 22.96 10.13
CA GLY A 21 -9.83 21.85 9.26
C GLY A 21 -9.67 22.42 7.86
N THR A 22 -8.51 23.04 7.57
CA THR A 22 -8.12 23.34 6.21
C THR A 22 -8.10 21.99 5.51
N ALA A 23 -9.10 21.74 4.66
CA ALA A 23 -9.00 20.72 3.63
C ALA A 23 -7.78 21.11 2.81
N GLN A 24 -6.64 20.57 3.20
CA GLN A 24 -5.38 20.75 2.53
C GLN A 24 -5.54 19.99 1.21
N LYS A 25 -6.15 20.63 0.21
CA LYS A 25 -5.80 20.42 -1.21
C LYS A 25 -4.36 20.90 -1.39
N GLY A 26 -3.45 20.34 -0.59
CA GLY A 26 -2.04 20.60 -0.60
C GLY A 26 -1.39 19.60 -1.54
N LEU A 27 -0.32 20.05 -2.18
CA LEU A 27 0.67 19.23 -2.87
C LEU A 27 0.62 17.77 -2.40
N LYS A 28 0.24 16.84 -3.28
CA LYS A 28 0.36 15.40 -2.99
C LYS A 28 1.81 15.15 -2.54
N SER A 29 2.00 14.47 -1.42
CA SER A 29 3.33 14.22 -0.87
C SER A 29 4.22 13.54 -1.92
N GLU A 30 5.54 13.65 -1.78
CA GLU A 30 6.46 12.99 -2.70
C GLU A 30 6.21 11.47 -2.76
N THR A 31 5.84 10.88 -1.62
CA THR A 31 5.36 9.50 -1.52
C THR A 31 4.15 9.25 -2.41
N ALA A 32 3.13 10.12 -2.36
CA ALA A 32 1.94 9.98 -3.17
C ALA A 32 2.28 10.02 -4.68
N LYS A 33 3.13 10.96 -5.12
CA LYS A 33 3.57 11.01 -6.52
C LYS A 33 4.31 9.74 -6.95
N ARG A 34 5.19 9.24 -6.09
CA ARG A 34 5.93 7.99 -6.33
C ARG A 34 5.03 6.75 -6.25
N LEU A 35 3.88 6.81 -5.60
CA LEU A 35 2.99 5.65 -5.50
C LEU A 35 2.25 5.36 -6.81
N PHE A 36 1.95 6.39 -7.60
CA PHE A 36 1.19 6.23 -8.84
C PHE A 36 1.94 5.39 -9.85
N GLY A 37 1.21 4.58 -10.61
CA GLY A 37 1.77 3.77 -11.68
C GLY A 37 1.28 2.33 -11.67
N LEU A 38 1.86 1.56 -12.57
CA LEU A 38 1.66 0.13 -12.68
C LEU A 38 2.75 -0.59 -11.89
N TRP A 39 2.35 -1.57 -11.10
CA TRP A 39 3.21 -2.38 -10.25
C TRP A 39 2.95 -3.85 -10.52
N GLU A 40 3.98 -4.68 -10.55
CA GLU A 40 3.90 -6.14 -10.63
C GLU A 40 4.41 -6.76 -9.34
N VAL A 41 3.65 -7.69 -8.75
CA VAL A 41 4.10 -8.39 -7.54
C VAL A 41 5.21 -9.37 -7.90
N LYS A 42 6.31 -9.33 -7.15
CA LYS A 42 7.48 -10.21 -7.34
C LYS A 42 7.60 -11.27 -6.27
N ALA A 43 7.19 -10.96 -5.04
CA ALA A 43 7.24 -11.92 -3.95
C ALA A 43 6.20 -11.63 -2.87
N ILE A 44 5.73 -12.70 -2.22
CA ILE A 44 4.81 -12.64 -1.08
C ILE A 44 5.41 -13.47 0.07
N HIS A 45 5.28 -12.98 1.29
CA HIS A 45 5.61 -13.72 2.50
C HIS A 45 4.44 -13.69 3.47
N ASN A 46 4.03 -14.88 3.89
CA ASN A 46 3.06 -15.08 4.97
C ASN A 46 3.84 -15.38 6.25
N SER A 47 3.51 -14.70 7.34
CA SER A 47 4.28 -14.83 8.60
C SER A 47 4.22 -16.23 9.24
N ASN A 48 3.30 -17.09 8.81
CA ASN A 48 3.20 -18.49 9.24
C ASN A 48 4.01 -19.46 8.36
N GLU A 49 4.67 -18.98 7.31
CA GLU A 49 5.47 -19.75 6.37
C GLU A 49 6.95 -19.38 6.44
N GLY A 50 7.82 -20.25 5.91
CA GLY A 50 9.24 -19.98 5.81
C GLY A 50 9.59 -19.08 4.62
N GLY A 51 9.91 -17.82 4.89
CA GLY A 51 10.48 -16.88 3.92
C GLY A 51 9.55 -16.47 2.78
N TYR A 52 10.10 -15.72 1.82
CA TYR A 52 9.34 -15.18 0.68
C TYR A 52 9.17 -16.22 -0.43
N LYS A 53 7.99 -16.22 -1.05
CA LYS A 53 7.66 -16.99 -2.26
C LYS A 53 7.72 -16.05 -3.46
N LYS A 54 8.50 -16.42 -4.48
CA LYS A 54 8.54 -15.70 -5.76
C LYS A 54 7.21 -15.90 -6.47
N MET A 55 6.64 -14.83 -6.98
CA MET A 55 5.39 -14.86 -7.71
C MET A 55 5.64 -14.97 -9.22
N PRO A 56 4.80 -15.72 -9.96
CA PRO A 56 4.85 -15.71 -11.41
C PRO A 56 4.47 -14.34 -11.97
N HIS A 57 4.92 -14.06 -13.18
CA HIS A 57 4.53 -12.85 -13.89
C HIS A 57 3.03 -12.80 -14.14
N GLY A 58 2.51 -11.59 -14.24
CA GLY A 58 1.15 -11.35 -14.69
C GLY A 58 0.19 -10.92 -13.59
N MET A 59 0.64 -10.62 -12.38
CA MET A 59 -0.19 -10.07 -11.31
C MET A 59 0.18 -8.60 -11.04
N PHE A 60 -0.77 -7.71 -11.25
CA PHE A 60 -0.53 -6.29 -11.30
C PHE A 60 -1.43 -5.51 -10.35
N LYS A 61 -0.91 -4.36 -9.90
CA LYS A 61 -1.64 -3.32 -9.19
C LYS A 61 -1.42 -2.01 -9.93
N MET A 62 -2.50 -1.36 -10.33
CA MET A 62 -2.48 -0.01 -10.88
C MET A 62 -2.97 0.96 -9.80
N ILE A 63 -2.16 1.95 -9.46
CA ILE A 63 -2.51 3.03 -8.53
C ILE A 63 -2.64 4.31 -9.33
N ILE A 64 -3.84 4.89 -9.34
CA ILE A 64 -4.22 6.03 -10.17
C ILE A 64 -4.21 7.30 -9.32
N ASP A 65 -3.73 8.40 -9.88
CA ASP A 65 -3.56 9.64 -9.14
C ASP A 65 -4.89 10.24 -8.64
N ASP A 66 -6.02 9.89 -9.24
CA ASP A 66 -7.36 10.31 -8.81
C ASP A 66 -7.90 9.59 -7.56
N GLY A 67 -7.08 8.72 -6.92
CA GLY A 67 -7.44 8.04 -5.68
C GLY A 67 -8.07 6.66 -5.89
N ARG A 68 -8.03 6.12 -7.11
CA ARG A 68 -8.47 4.76 -7.42
C ARG A 68 -7.31 3.78 -7.49
N PHE A 69 -7.58 2.52 -7.17
CA PHE A 69 -6.64 1.42 -7.45
C PHE A 69 -7.36 0.23 -8.07
N VAL A 70 -6.60 -0.58 -8.82
CA VAL A 70 -7.09 -1.81 -9.43
C VAL A 70 -6.01 -2.88 -9.33
N ASN A 71 -6.33 -4.03 -8.73
CA ASN A 71 -5.53 -5.24 -8.88
C ASN A 71 -6.12 -6.07 -10.01
N PHE A 72 -5.26 -6.61 -10.87
CA PHE A 72 -5.68 -7.50 -11.93
C PHE A 72 -4.60 -8.55 -12.20
N MET A 73 -5.01 -9.67 -12.78
CA MET A 73 -4.05 -10.66 -13.28
C MET A 73 -4.29 -11.00 -14.74
N THR A 74 -3.22 -11.36 -15.42
CA THR A 74 -3.21 -11.78 -16.82
C THR A 74 -3.02 -13.28 -16.88
N THR A 75 -3.78 -13.91 -17.79
CA THR A 75 -3.72 -15.33 -18.08
C THR A 75 -3.64 -15.52 -19.59
N ALA A 76 -3.41 -16.75 -20.05
CA ALA A 76 -3.50 -17.07 -21.48
C ALA A 76 -4.88 -16.74 -22.09
N GLY A 77 -5.94 -16.72 -21.27
CA GLY A 77 -7.30 -16.39 -21.70
C GLY A 77 -7.66 -14.91 -21.64
N GLY A 78 -6.74 -14.04 -21.17
CA GLY A 78 -6.96 -12.61 -21.01
C GLY A 78 -6.71 -12.11 -19.60
N ALA A 79 -6.97 -10.82 -19.38
CA ALA A 79 -6.83 -10.15 -18.09
C ALA A 79 -8.15 -10.15 -17.31
N MET A 80 -8.07 -10.34 -15.99
CA MET A 80 -9.20 -10.23 -15.08
C MET A 80 -8.87 -9.32 -13.90
N ILE A 81 -9.76 -8.37 -13.61
CA ILE A 81 -9.68 -7.53 -12.40
C ILE A 81 -10.00 -8.41 -11.20
N THR A 82 -9.12 -8.38 -10.20
CA THR A 82 -9.28 -9.18 -8.98
C THR A 82 -9.82 -8.37 -7.81
N VAL A 83 -9.45 -7.09 -7.73
CA VAL A 83 -9.89 -6.15 -6.71
C VAL A 83 -9.92 -4.75 -7.34
N ASP A 84 -10.94 -3.95 -7.04
CA ASP A 84 -10.92 -2.52 -7.31
C ASP A 84 -11.55 -1.72 -6.17
N GLY A 85 -11.16 -0.46 -6.09
CA GLY A 85 -11.62 0.43 -5.05
C GLY A 85 -10.98 1.81 -5.09
N THR A 86 -11.14 2.52 -3.98
CA THR A 86 -10.44 3.78 -3.72
C THR A 86 -9.32 3.55 -2.72
N TYR A 87 -8.42 4.51 -2.60
CA TYR A 87 -7.41 4.48 -1.55
C TYR A 87 -7.19 5.87 -0.96
N ARG A 88 -6.64 5.87 0.26
CA ARG A 88 -6.17 7.07 0.93
C ARG A 88 -4.80 6.85 1.56
N LEU A 89 -3.99 7.88 1.55
CA LEU A 89 -2.70 7.91 2.24
C LEU A 89 -2.83 8.70 3.55
N VAL A 90 -2.36 8.10 4.64
CA VAL A 90 -2.24 8.75 5.95
C VAL A 90 -0.76 8.91 6.25
N GLY A 91 -0.26 10.15 6.12
CA GLY A 91 1.17 10.41 6.14
C GLY A 91 1.89 9.77 4.94
N ASP A 92 3.10 9.27 5.17
CA ASP A 92 3.96 8.67 4.12
C ASP A 92 4.13 7.14 4.25
N SER A 93 3.41 6.49 5.17
CA SER A 93 3.64 5.08 5.50
C SER A 93 2.39 4.23 5.69
N LEU A 94 1.20 4.81 5.58
CA LEU A 94 -0.06 4.08 5.69
C LEU A 94 -0.91 4.33 4.44
N TYR A 95 -1.02 3.30 3.62
CA TYR A 95 -1.85 3.24 2.44
C TYR A 95 -3.07 2.39 2.77
N ILE A 96 -4.26 2.95 2.66
CA ILE A 96 -5.50 2.27 3.05
C ILE A 96 -6.32 2.08 1.79
N GLU A 97 -6.61 0.82 1.46
CA GLU A 97 -7.49 0.45 0.35
C GLU A 97 -8.92 0.34 0.87
N GLU A 98 -9.86 1.00 0.20
CA GLU A 98 -11.30 0.93 0.44
C GLU A 98 -11.90 0.09 -0.70
N ILE A 99 -12.22 -1.18 -0.39
CA ILE A 99 -12.51 -2.19 -1.41
C ILE A 99 -13.98 -2.14 -1.83
N ASN A 100 -14.22 -1.80 -3.10
CA ASN A 100 -15.56 -1.76 -3.70
C ASN A 100 -15.94 -3.13 -4.27
N HIS A 101 -15.03 -3.79 -4.99
CA HIS A 101 -15.24 -5.12 -5.54
C HIS A 101 -13.99 -5.98 -5.32
N SER A 102 -14.18 -7.28 -5.08
CA SER A 102 -13.11 -8.26 -4.92
C SER A 102 -13.61 -9.66 -5.26
N PHE A 103 -12.75 -10.51 -5.83
CA PHE A 103 -13.00 -11.96 -5.88
C PHE A 103 -13.15 -12.54 -4.48
N ASN A 104 -12.39 -12.00 -3.51
CA ASN A 104 -12.57 -12.31 -2.11
C ASN A 104 -13.70 -11.43 -1.52
N ARG A 105 -14.90 -11.98 -1.48
CA ARG A 105 -16.08 -11.29 -0.95
C ARG A 105 -15.95 -10.89 0.52
N THR A 106 -15.08 -11.53 1.31
CA THR A 106 -14.90 -11.18 2.72
C THR A 106 -14.23 -9.82 2.92
N GLN A 107 -13.62 -9.25 1.87
CA GLN A 107 -12.93 -7.97 1.89
C GLN A 107 -13.80 -6.78 1.43
N VAL A 108 -14.94 -7.04 0.78
CA VAL A 108 -15.79 -5.97 0.21
C VAL A 108 -16.38 -5.08 1.31
N GLY A 109 -16.32 -3.75 1.10
CA GLY A 109 -16.84 -2.76 2.03
C GLY A 109 -16.00 -2.57 3.30
N LYS A 110 -14.77 -3.10 3.32
CA LYS A 110 -13.83 -2.95 4.43
C LYS A 110 -12.60 -2.15 4.00
N ASP A 111 -12.07 -1.40 4.96
CA ASP A 111 -10.74 -0.81 4.85
C ASP A 111 -9.69 -1.92 5.01
N ASN A 112 -8.73 -1.96 4.10
CA ASN A 112 -7.52 -2.77 4.21
C ASN A 112 -6.33 -1.82 4.47
N PRO A 113 -5.91 -1.64 5.73
CA PRO A 113 -4.75 -0.80 6.04
C PRO A 113 -3.45 -1.54 5.74
N LEU A 114 -2.62 -0.95 4.88
CA LEU A 114 -1.31 -1.48 4.47
C LEU A 114 -0.19 -0.54 4.94
N ASN A 115 0.78 -1.10 5.65
CA ASN A 115 2.05 -0.43 5.89
C ASN A 115 2.82 -0.32 4.58
N LEU A 116 3.07 0.90 4.14
CA LEU A 116 3.75 1.24 2.90
C LEU A 116 5.21 1.60 3.16
N LYS A 117 6.12 1.05 2.35
CA LYS A 117 7.49 1.55 2.19
C LYS A 117 7.84 1.59 0.71
N LEU A 118 8.44 2.68 0.26
CA LEU A 118 8.96 2.82 -1.10
C LEU A 118 10.49 2.87 -1.06
N SER A 119 11.16 2.03 -1.84
CA SER A 119 12.61 2.04 -2.01
C SER A 119 12.97 2.39 -3.44
N GLY A 120 13.79 3.42 -3.62
CA GLY A 120 14.13 3.94 -4.93
C GLY A 120 12.89 4.33 -5.76
N PRO A 121 13.02 4.45 -7.08
CA PRO A 121 11.87 4.60 -7.97
C PRO A 121 11.11 3.28 -8.20
N LYS A 122 11.77 2.11 -8.06
CA LYS A 122 11.24 0.86 -8.63
C LYS A 122 10.54 -0.06 -7.67
N PHE A 123 10.73 0.04 -6.35
CA PHE A 123 10.11 -0.92 -5.43
C PHE A 123 9.15 -0.33 -4.42
N MET A 124 8.08 -1.08 -4.20
CA MET A 124 7.09 -0.86 -3.18
C MET A 124 6.96 -2.12 -2.32
N TYR A 125 6.96 -1.91 -1.02
CA TYR A 125 6.69 -2.93 -0.03
C TYR A 125 5.38 -2.61 0.68
N LEU A 126 4.48 -3.60 0.72
CA LEU A 126 3.21 -3.52 1.42
C LEU A 126 3.16 -4.61 2.49
N ARG A 127 2.66 -4.26 3.67
CA ARG A 127 2.40 -5.23 4.74
C ARG A 127 1.04 -5.01 5.36
N TRP A 128 0.25 -6.06 5.45
CA TRP A 128 -1.12 -5.99 5.94
C TRP A 128 -1.47 -7.24 6.76
N PHE A 129 -2.53 -7.15 7.57
CA PHE A 129 -2.94 -8.24 8.45
C PHE A 129 -4.16 -8.96 7.88
N GLN A 130 -4.00 -10.25 7.61
CA GLN A 130 -5.10 -11.13 7.21
C GLN A 130 -5.66 -11.82 8.44
N ALA A 131 -6.77 -11.31 8.96
CA ALA A 131 -7.53 -11.98 10.01
C ALA A 131 -8.19 -13.26 9.47
N VAL A 132 -8.80 -13.15 8.28
CA VAL A 132 -9.63 -14.18 7.65
C VAL A 132 -9.28 -14.28 6.17
N ASP A 133 -9.27 -15.49 5.60
CA ASP A 133 -9.03 -15.70 4.17
C ASP A 133 -10.30 -15.57 3.30
N GLU A 134 -10.18 -15.93 2.02
CA GLU A 134 -11.27 -15.93 1.05
C GLU A 134 -12.36 -16.97 1.29
N PHE A 135 -12.07 -17.99 2.10
CA PHE A 135 -13.02 -19.04 2.49
C PHE A 135 -13.73 -18.74 3.81
N GLY A 136 -13.31 -17.68 4.52
CA GLY A 136 -13.85 -17.33 5.82
C GLY A 136 -13.12 -17.99 6.98
N GLU A 137 -11.98 -18.64 6.73
CA GLU A 137 -11.18 -19.31 7.75
C GLU A 137 -10.21 -18.32 8.41
N ASN A 138 -10.04 -18.46 9.73
CA ASN A 138 -9.16 -17.59 10.50
C ASN A 138 -7.69 -17.90 10.19
N GLN A 139 -6.96 -16.89 9.72
CA GLN A 139 -5.53 -16.99 9.42
C GLN A 139 -4.68 -16.26 10.46
N ASN A 140 -5.13 -15.08 10.90
CA ASN A 140 -4.43 -14.22 11.87
C ASN A 140 -2.93 -14.05 11.58
N GLN A 141 -2.61 -13.71 10.34
CA GLN A 141 -1.23 -13.63 9.85
C GLN A 141 -0.91 -12.27 9.23
N TRP A 142 0.38 -11.91 9.25
CA TRP A 142 0.89 -10.80 8.45
C TRP A 142 1.24 -11.30 7.06
N ILE A 143 0.79 -10.55 6.06
CA ILE A 143 1.15 -10.74 4.66
C ILE A 143 2.04 -9.57 4.26
N GLU A 144 3.17 -9.90 3.64
CA GLU A 144 4.16 -8.96 3.14
C GLU A 144 4.32 -9.17 1.64
N GLU A 145 4.27 -8.08 0.88
CA GLU A 145 4.29 -8.10 -0.58
C GLU A 145 5.36 -7.16 -1.11
N ILE A 146 6.16 -7.66 -2.04
CA ILE A 146 7.17 -6.88 -2.77
C ILE A 146 6.65 -6.67 -4.18
N TRP A 147 6.52 -5.40 -4.55
CA TRP A 147 6.05 -4.93 -5.83
C TRP A 147 7.16 -4.18 -6.54
N GLN A 148 7.32 -4.45 -7.83
CA GLN A 148 8.22 -3.69 -8.70
C GLN A 148 7.38 -2.83 -9.66
N ARG A 149 7.78 -1.58 -9.86
CA ARG A 149 7.19 -0.70 -10.86
C ARG A 149 7.39 -1.30 -12.25
N VAL A 150 6.38 -1.21 -13.08
CA VAL A 150 6.44 -1.54 -14.51
C VAL A 150 6.72 -0.26 -15.29
N GLU A 151 7.86 -0.19 -15.93
CA GLU A 151 8.32 0.88 -16.81
C GLU A 151 8.40 0.36 -18.26
N LEU A 152 8.21 1.24 -19.24
CA LEU A 152 8.35 0.90 -20.66
C LEU A 152 9.77 0.45 -21.03
N GLU A 153 10.78 0.82 -20.23
CA GLU A 153 12.19 0.46 -20.39
C GLU A 153 12.58 -0.84 -19.66
N ASP A 154 11.65 -1.49 -18.93
CA ASP A 154 11.89 -2.72 -18.15
C ASP A 154 12.11 -4.00 -19.00
N MET A 155 12.60 -3.86 -20.23
CA MET A 155 13.30 -4.96 -20.88
C MET A 155 14.73 -5.14 -20.34
N GLU A 156 15.34 -4.18 -19.64
CA GLU A 156 16.69 -4.33 -19.05
C GLU A 156 16.90 -3.49 -17.77
N VAL A 157 16.33 -3.88 -16.62
CA VAL A 157 16.84 -3.38 -15.32
C VAL A 157 18.13 -4.12 -14.99
N SER A 158 19.22 -3.39 -14.71
CA SER A 158 20.49 -4.03 -14.36
C SER A 158 20.36 -4.82 -13.05
N ARG A 159 20.96 -6.01 -13.02
CA ARG A 159 20.96 -6.93 -11.87
C ARG A 159 21.48 -6.24 -10.59
N ILE A 160 22.42 -5.29 -10.74
CA ILE A 160 23.05 -4.59 -9.62
C ILE A 160 22.10 -3.57 -8.97
N ASP A 161 21.35 -2.82 -9.78
CA ASP A 161 20.39 -1.82 -9.27
C ASP A 161 19.25 -2.50 -8.51
N LEU A 162 18.77 -3.64 -9.04
CA LEU A 162 17.74 -4.47 -8.43
C LEU A 162 18.16 -4.96 -7.04
N GLU A 163 19.40 -5.46 -6.91
CA GLU A 163 19.92 -5.99 -5.66
C GLU A 163 20.06 -4.91 -4.58
N GLN A 164 20.55 -3.73 -4.97
CA GLN A 164 20.72 -2.60 -4.04
C GLN A 164 19.37 -2.12 -3.50
N GLU A 165 18.35 -1.99 -4.35
CA GLU A 165 17.04 -1.54 -3.91
C GLU A 165 16.31 -2.58 -3.05
N LEU A 166 16.46 -3.87 -3.35
CA LEU A 166 15.94 -4.97 -2.53
C LEU A 166 16.59 -4.99 -1.14
N ARG A 167 17.91 -4.78 -1.05
CA ARG A 167 18.65 -4.67 0.22
C ARG A 167 18.18 -3.52 1.10
N ALA A 168 17.64 -2.46 0.51
CA ALA A 168 17.06 -1.35 1.26
C ALA A 168 15.66 -1.67 1.84
N LEU A 169 14.92 -2.61 1.24
CA LEU A 169 13.60 -3.03 1.71
C LEU A 169 13.65 -4.21 2.67
N VAL A 170 14.45 -5.22 2.32
CA VAL A 170 14.49 -6.50 2.99
C VAL A 170 15.92 -6.78 3.41
N LYS A 171 16.14 -6.99 4.71
CA LYS A 171 17.48 -7.29 5.26
C LYS A 171 17.88 -8.76 5.10
N ASP A 172 16.94 -9.61 4.69
CA ASP A 172 17.16 -11.05 4.53
C ASP A 172 17.86 -11.34 3.18
N PRO A 173 19.12 -11.83 3.18
CA PRO A 173 19.88 -12.13 1.97
C PRO A 173 19.29 -13.26 1.13
N GLU A 174 18.54 -14.20 1.73
CA GLU A 174 17.91 -15.29 0.97
C GLU A 174 16.71 -14.79 0.15
N VAL A 175 15.99 -13.80 0.68
CA VAL A 175 14.88 -13.15 -0.04
C VAL A 175 15.41 -12.36 -1.22
N ILE A 176 16.49 -11.59 -1.02
CA ILE A 176 17.16 -10.87 -2.09
C ILE A 176 17.59 -11.86 -3.17
N LYS A 177 18.33 -12.91 -2.81
CA LYS A 177 18.80 -13.93 -3.76
C LYS A 177 17.65 -14.55 -4.58
N LYS A 178 16.53 -14.89 -3.94
CA LYS A 178 15.38 -15.52 -4.60
C LYS A 178 14.64 -14.60 -5.57
N VAL A 179 14.67 -13.28 -5.36
CA VAL A 179 14.10 -12.30 -6.30
C VAL A 179 15.07 -12.00 -7.45
N MET A 180 16.37 -12.18 -7.22
CA MET A 180 17.49 -11.91 -8.14
C MET A 180 17.79 -13.03 -9.15
N ASP A 181 17.32 -14.25 -8.90
CA ASP A 181 17.44 -15.45 -9.75
C ASP A 181 16.14 -15.68 -10.53
#